data_AF-A0A2M8WRS7-F1
#
_entry.id   AF-A0A2M8WRS7-F1
#
_cell.length_a   1.000
_cell.length_b   1.000
_cell.length_c   1.000
_cell.angle_alpha   90.00
_cell.angle_beta   90.00
_cell.angle_gamma   90.00
#
_symmetry.space_group_name_H-M   'P 1'
#
loop_
_entity.id
_entity.type
_entity.pdbx_description
1 polymer ?
#
loop_
_entity_poly.entity_id
_entity_poly.type
_entity_poly.pdbx_seq_one_letter_code
_entity_poly.pdbx_strand_id
1 'polypeptide(L)'
;MSDPYYARDFLNTPGHHGGAYVLATVETDADTAGESLVGPSLDARLTVSDCGRVTTLNFVCYEADDIDNALHKARLLRRTVDEFAAALEEHAVEFRRVLEEHVPAE
;
A
#
# COMPACT_ATOMS: atom_id res chain seq x y z
N MET A 1 0.61 -11.90 -22.64
CA MET A 1 0.59 -12.03 -21.17
C MET A 1 1.29 -10.79 -20.64
N SER A 2 0.71 -10.07 -19.68
CA SER A 2 1.41 -8.93 -19.07
C SER A 2 2.43 -9.45 -18.07
N ASP A 3 3.59 -8.81 -17.98
CA ASP A 3 4.56 -9.14 -16.93
C ASP A 3 3.97 -8.84 -15.55
N PRO A 4 4.29 -9.65 -14.52
CA PRO A 4 3.84 -9.39 -13.17
C PRO A 4 4.41 -8.07 -12.66
N TYR A 5 3.59 -7.29 -11.97
CA TYR A 5 4.04 -6.07 -11.30
C TYR A 5 4.64 -6.42 -9.94
N TYR A 6 5.81 -5.86 -9.65
CA TYR A 6 6.46 -5.94 -8.36
C TYR A 6 7.06 -4.59 -8.00
N ALA A 7 6.73 -4.07 -6.82
CA ALA A 7 7.39 -2.91 -6.24
C ALA A 7 7.61 -3.12 -4.75
N ARG A 8 8.81 -2.78 -4.28
CA ARG A 8 9.16 -2.79 -2.86
C ARG A 8 9.96 -1.56 -2.53
N ASP A 9 9.60 -0.88 -1.44
CA ASP A 9 10.34 0.27 -0.95
C ASP A 9 10.36 0.31 0.58
N PHE A 10 11.32 1.04 1.14
CA PHE A 10 11.42 1.27 2.58
C PHE A 10 10.74 2.58 2.95
N LEU A 11 9.93 2.55 4.02
CA LEU A 11 9.15 3.71 4.46
C LEU A 11 9.96 4.64 5.35
N ASN A 12 11.01 4.13 6.00
CA ASN A 12 11.87 4.93 6.84
C ASN A 12 12.88 5.73 6.01
N THR A 13 13.07 7.00 6.36
CA THR A 13 14.18 7.80 5.84
C THR A 13 15.52 7.28 6.39
N PRO A 14 16.64 7.56 5.69
CA PRO A 14 17.97 7.22 6.20
C PRO A 14 18.19 7.72 7.63
N GLY A 15 18.72 6.86 8.50
CA GLY A 15 18.93 7.18 9.93
C GLY A 15 17.80 6.76 10.87
N HIS A 16 16.64 6.33 10.35
CA HIS A 16 15.55 5.78 11.16
C HIS A 16 15.53 4.25 11.11
N HIS A 17 15.80 3.60 12.25
CA HIS A 17 15.79 2.15 12.38
C HIS A 17 14.34 1.61 12.49
N GLY A 18 14.07 0.40 11.98
CA GLY A 18 12.74 -0.22 12.10
C GLY A 18 12.32 -1.11 10.93
N GLY A 19 13.05 -1.08 9.82
CA GLY A 19 12.80 -1.98 8.68
C GLY A 19 11.41 -1.83 8.05
N ALA A 20 10.75 -0.69 8.24
CA ALA A 20 9.42 -0.44 7.70
C ALA A 20 9.45 -0.44 6.16
N TYR A 21 8.48 -1.11 5.53
CA TYR A 21 8.44 -1.26 4.07
C TYR A 21 7.01 -1.30 3.53
N VAL A 22 6.91 -0.95 2.26
CA VAL A 22 5.74 -1.23 1.42
C VAL A 22 6.15 -2.25 0.35
N LEU A 23 5.27 -3.20 0.08
CA LEU A 23 5.44 -4.22 -0.94
C LEU A 23 4.13 -4.37 -1.72
N ALA A 24 4.18 -4.26 -3.04
CA ALA A 24 3.05 -4.41 -3.92
C ALA A 24 3.35 -5.44 -5.00
N THR A 25 2.43 -6.37 -5.21
CA THR A 25 2.50 -7.39 -6.27
C THR A 25 1.19 -7.46 -7.04
N VAL A 26 1.24 -7.64 -8.36
CA VAL A 26 0.07 -7.95 -9.19
C VAL A 26 0.47 -9.03 -10.18
N GLU A 27 -0.23 -10.15 -10.16
CA GLU A 27 0.04 -11.30 -10.99
C GLU A 27 -1.26 -11.74 -11.68
N THR A 28 -1.17 -12.14 -12.94
CA THR A 28 -2.28 -12.74 -13.67
C THR A 28 -1.92 -14.19 -13.95
N ASP A 29 -2.69 -15.10 -13.38
CA ASP A 29 -2.61 -16.51 -13.72
C ASP A 29 -3.60 -16.76 -14.87
N ALA A 30 -3.08 -16.81 -16.09
CA ALA A 30 -3.85 -17.26 -17.23
C ALA A 30 -3.72 -18.78 -17.28
N ASP A 31 -4.83 -19.49 -17.06
CA ASP A 31 -4.90 -20.95 -17.19
C ASP A 31 -4.64 -21.36 -18.65
N THR A 32 -3.36 -21.42 -19.01
CA THR A 32 -2.89 -21.60 -20.39
C THR A 32 -2.78 -23.07 -20.78
N ALA A 33 -2.89 -23.99 -19.81
CA ALA A 33 -2.72 -25.42 -20.01
C ALA A 33 -3.85 -26.29 -19.43
N GLY A 34 -4.89 -25.70 -18.83
CA GLY A 34 -5.91 -26.47 -18.10
C GLY A 34 -5.35 -27.12 -16.83
N GLU A 35 -4.24 -26.58 -16.31
CA GLU A 35 -3.55 -27.09 -15.12
C GLU A 35 -4.11 -26.44 -13.84
N SER A 36 -4.80 -25.30 -13.95
CA SER A 36 -5.45 -24.66 -12.81
C SER A 36 -6.83 -25.27 -12.57
N LEU A 37 -7.04 -25.83 -11.37
CA LEU A 37 -8.36 -26.29 -10.91
C LEU A 37 -9.37 -25.15 -10.73
N VAL A 38 -8.92 -23.89 -10.78
CA VAL A 38 -9.69 -22.70 -10.38
C VAL A 38 -9.94 -21.74 -11.57
N GLY A 39 -9.43 -22.07 -12.77
CA GLY A 39 -9.51 -21.19 -13.94
C GLY A 39 -8.57 -19.97 -13.84
N PRO A 40 -8.67 -19.01 -14.77
CA PRO A 40 -7.83 -17.82 -14.77
C PRO A 40 -8.13 -16.91 -13.57
N SER A 41 -7.11 -16.27 -13.01
CA SER A 41 -7.27 -15.36 -11.87
C SER A 41 -6.32 -14.17 -11.94
N LEU A 42 -6.68 -13.10 -11.24
CA LEU A 42 -5.81 -11.97 -10.96
C LEU A 42 -5.61 -11.87 -9.45
N ASP A 43 -4.36 -11.92 -9.00
CA ASP A 43 -4.00 -11.79 -7.59
C ASP A 43 -3.15 -10.53 -7.41
N ALA A 44 -3.65 -9.58 -6.62
CA ALA A 44 -2.91 -8.40 -6.23
C ALA A 44 -2.83 -8.28 -4.71
N ARG A 45 -1.63 -7.98 -4.21
CA ARG A 45 -1.37 -7.80 -2.77
C ARG A 45 -0.63 -6.50 -2.51
N LEU A 46 -1.09 -5.75 -1.51
CA LEU A 46 -0.40 -4.57 -1.00
C LEU A 46 -0.13 -4.78 0.50
N THR A 47 1.14 -4.87 0.86
CA THR A 47 1.60 -5.07 2.23
C THR A 47 2.30 -3.83 2.74
N VAL A 48 1.94 -3.40 3.94
CA VAL A 48 2.63 -2.34 4.71
C VAL A 48 3.10 -2.94 6.02
N SER A 49 4.38 -2.76 6.34
CA SER A 49 5.01 -3.26 7.56
C SER A 49 5.72 -2.12 8.28
N ASP A 50 5.52 -2.00 9.59
CA ASP A 50 6.20 -1.05 10.47
C ASP A 50 6.44 -1.65 11.87
N CYS A 51 7.71 -1.81 12.25
CA CYS A 51 8.15 -2.20 13.60
C CYS A 51 7.37 -3.34 14.28
N GLY A 52 7.02 -4.38 13.51
CA GLY A 52 6.29 -5.56 13.98
C GLY A 52 4.77 -5.54 13.75
N ARG A 53 4.22 -4.44 13.22
CA ARG A 53 2.85 -4.38 12.72
C ARG A 53 2.87 -4.58 11.21
N VAL A 54 2.08 -5.52 10.72
CA VAL A 54 1.96 -5.81 9.29
C VAL A 54 0.49 -5.87 8.93
N THR A 55 0.13 -5.23 7.83
CA THR A 55 -1.20 -5.37 7.21
C THR A 55 -1.03 -5.64 5.72
N THR A 56 -1.89 -6.52 5.19
CA THR A 56 -1.90 -6.87 3.77
C THR A 56 -3.33 -6.77 3.24
N LEU A 57 -3.50 -6.01 2.17
CA LEU A 57 -4.74 -5.95 1.40
C LEU A 57 -4.61 -6.87 0.19
N ASN A 58 -5.59 -7.76 0.03
CA ASN A 58 -5.65 -8.69 -1.09
C ASN A 58 -6.81 -8.30 -2.02
N PHE A 59 -6.54 -8.24 -3.31
CA PHE A 59 -7.51 -7.99 -4.38
C PHE A 59 -7.44 -9.17 -5.34
N VAL A 60 -8.09 -10.27 -4.95
CA VAL A 60 -8.16 -11.48 -5.77
C VAL A 60 -9.44 -11.44 -6.60
N CYS A 61 -9.32 -11.70 -7.90
CA CYS A 61 -10.41 -11.69 -8.86
C CYS A 61 -10.47 -13.03 -9.58
N TYR A 62 -11.66 -13.64 -9.59
CA TYR A 62 -11.95 -14.86 -10.34
C TYR A 62 -12.99 -14.60 -11.44
N GLU A 63 -13.78 -13.54 -11.30
CA GLU A 63 -14.84 -13.16 -12.25
C GLU A 63 -14.66 -11.72 -12.74
N ALA A 64 -15.36 -11.36 -13.84
CA ALA A 64 -15.28 -10.02 -14.42
C ALA A 64 -15.74 -8.94 -13.44
N ASP A 65 -16.81 -9.19 -12.67
CA ASP A 65 -17.33 -8.23 -11.68
C ASP A 65 -16.37 -8.01 -10.51
N ASP A 66 -15.52 -8.99 -10.19
CA ASP A 66 -14.48 -8.84 -9.17
C ASP A 66 -13.45 -7.78 -9.59
N ILE A 67 -13.17 -7.67 -10.89
CA ILE A 67 -12.17 -6.74 -11.43
C ILE A 67 -12.61 -5.30 -11.18
N ASP A 68 -13.85 -4.95 -11.50
CA ASP A 68 -14.36 -3.59 -11.31
C ASP A 68 -14.36 -3.21 -9.83
N ASN A 69 -14.74 -4.14 -8.95
CA ASN A 69 -14.69 -3.94 -7.50
C ASN A 69 -13.26 -3.80 -6.97
N ALA A 70 -12.33 -4.64 -7.44
CA ALA A 70 -10.92 -4.58 -7.07
C ALA A 70 -10.29 -3.25 -7.50
N LEU A 71 -10.54 -2.82 -8.73
CA LEU A 71 -10.07 -1.52 -9.25
C LEU A 71 -10.70 -0.36 -8.48
N HIS A 72 -11.99 -0.44 -8.14
CA HIS A 72 -12.65 0.57 -7.30
C HIS A 72 -11.97 0.70 -5.95
N LYS A 73 -11.76 -0.43 -5.24
CA LYS A 73 -11.09 -0.45 -3.93
C LYS A 73 -9.66 0.11 -4.01
N ALA A 74 -8.88 -0.28 -5.01
CA ALA A 74 -7.52 0.22 -5.20
C ALA A 74 -7.49 1.74 -5.44
N ARG A 75 -8.42 2.26 -6.27
CA ARG A 75 -8.54 3.70 -6.54
C ARG A 75 -8.99 4.48 -5.30
N LEU A 76 -9.95 3.94 -4.55
CA LEU A 76 -10.42 4.53 -3.30
C LEU A 76 -9.27 4.60 -2.29
N LEU A 77 -8.54 3.50 -2.09
CA LEU A 77 -7.41 3.45 -1.18
C LEU A 77 -6.34 4.47 -1.54
N ARG A 78 -5.94 4.55 -2.81
CA ARG A 78 -4.96 5.56 -3.27
C ARG A 78 -5.42 6.96 -2.89
N ARG A 79 -6.66 7.32 -3.24
CA ARG A 79 -7.22 8.65 -2.93
C ARG A 79 -7.19 8.92 -1.42
N THR A 80 -7.65 7.96 -0.61
CA THR A 80 -7.68 8.12 0.85
C THR A 80 -6.27 8.26 1.45
N VAL A 81 -5.28 7.54 0.94
CA VAL A 81 -3.88 7.67 1.39
C VAL A 81 -3.30 9.02 0.99
N ASP A 82 -3.57 9.50 -0.23
CA ASP A 82 -3.14 10.82 -0.70
C ASP A 82 -3.75 11.94 0.16
N GLU A 83 -5.07 11.87 0.43
CA GLU A 83 -5.79 12.81 1.29
C GLU A 83 -5.27 12.77 2.73
N PHE A 84 -4.98 11.59 3.26
CA PHE A 84 -4.37 11.41 4.58
C PHE A 84 -2.98 12.04 4.65
N ALA A 85 -2.14 11.84 3.64
CA ALA A 85 -0.79 12.41 3.59
C ALA A 85 -0.85 13.94 3.57
N ALA A 86 -1.73 14.53 2.75
CA ALA A 86 -1.92 15.98 2.72
C ALA A 86 -2.38 16.53 4.08
N ALA A 87 -3.36 15.89 4.72
CA ALA A 87 -3.81 16.31 6.05
C ALA A 87 -2.69 16.18 7.11
N LEU A 88 -1.89 15.11 7.05
CA LEU A 88 -0.75 14.93 7.95
C LEU A 88 0.30 16.04 7.79
N GLU A 89 0.59 16.45 6.55
CA GLU A 89 1.52 17.55 6.27
C GLU A 89 1.02 18.88 6.86
N GLU A 90 -0.26 19.20 6.70
CA GLU A 90 -0.88 20.39 7.28
C GLU A 90 -0.75 20.40 8.82
N HIS A 91 -1.10 19.29 9.46
CA HIS A 91 -1.00 19.16 10.92
C HIS A 91 0.46 19.14 11.42
N ALA A 92 1.40 18.62 10.64
CA ALA A 92 2.81 18.62 10.99
C ALA A 92 3.40 20.04 11.06
N VAL A 93 2.94 20.96 10.20
CA VAL A 93 3.34 22.37 10.27
C VAL A 93 2.94 22.99 11.59
N GLU A 94 1.69 22.77 12.01
CA GLU A 94 1.19 23.30 13.28
C GLU A 94 1.92 22.69 14.48
N PHE A 95 2.15 21.38 14.45
CA PHE A 95 2.88 20.70 15.51
C PHE A 95 4.31 21.25 15.69
N ARG A 96 5.01 21.58 14.59
CA ARG A 96 6.34 22.19 14.66
C ARG A 96 6.32 23.55 15.35
N ARG A 97 5.31 24.39 15.10
CA ARG A 97 5.16 25.68 15.81
C ARG A 97 5.03 25.49 17.31
N VAL A 98 4.18 24.55 17.72
CA VAL A 98 4.01 24.22 19.14
C VAL A 98 5.33 23.79 19.78
N LEU A 99 6.15 22.98 19.09
CA LEU A 99 7.47 22.57 19.59
C LEU A 99 8.43 23.75 19.75
N GLU A 100 8.41 24.71 18.83
CA GLU A 100 9.27 25.90 18.87
C GLU A 100 8.86 26.88 19.99
N GLU A 101 7.57 27.01 20.28
CA GLU A 101 7.04 27.87 21.34
C GLU A 101 7.23 27.28 22.75
N HIS A 102 7.40 25.96 22.88
CA HIS A 102 7.57 25.25 24.15
C HIS A 102 9.04 25.00 24.53
N VAL A 103 10.01 25.69 23.92
CA VAL A 103 11.41 25.63 24.38
C VAL A 103 11.49 26.26 25.77
N PRO A 104 11.81 25.50 26.84
CA PRO A 104 11.93 26.07 28.18
C PRO A 104 13.07 27.08 28.19
N ALA A 105 12.85 28.25 28.81
CA ALA A 105 13.95 29.16 29.15
C ALA A 105 14.95 28.40 30.05
N GLU A 106 16.23 28.43 29.67
CA GLU A 106 17.34 27.81 30.41
C GLU A 106 17.40 28.23 31.88
#